data_AF-A0A095ZFZ4-F1
#
_entry.id   AF-A0A095ZFZ4-F1
#
_cell.length_a   1.000
_cell.length_b   1.000
_cell.length_c   1.000
_cell.angle_alpha   90.00
_cell.angle_beta   90.00
_cell.angle_gamma   90.00
#
_symmetry.space_group_name_H-M   'P 1'
#
loop_
_entity.id
_entity.type
_entity.pdbx_description
1 polymer ?
#
loop_
_entity_poly.entity_id
_entity_poly.type
_entity_poly.pdbx_seq_one_letter_code
_entity_poly.pdbx_strand_id
1 'polypeptide(L)'
;MTRYQTITRALFDPEDLPAIGERILAEFASLNLTVVKNRVVMPLAGEDAAVDAQAESLMDRWLSMRSQPPTVEKLHALHIVADGPAAIESEVTEAVGRGLGESTPWVGETTVIE
;
A
#
# COMPACT_ATOMS: atom_id res chain seq x y z
N MET A 1 0.31 -22.22 8.44
CA MET A 1 0.84 -21.08 7.67
C MET A 1 -0.36 -20.37 7.11
N THR A 2 -0.57 -19.13 7.53
CA THR A 2 -1.76 -18.33 7.19
C THR A 2 -1.44 -17.48 5.97
N ARG A 3 -2.39 -17.38 5.04
CA ARG A 3 -2.25 -16.53 3.86
C ARG A 3 -2.96 -15.21 4.09
N TYR A 4 -2.23 -14.13 3.84
CA TYR A 4 -2.66 -12.76 3.98
C TYR A 4 -2.79 -12.11 2.62
N GLN A 5 -3.85 -11.33 2.45
CA GLN A 5 -4.06 -10.46 1.32
C GLN A 5 -4.10 -9.02 1.82
N THR A 6 -3.15 -8.20 1.39
CA THR A 6 -3.11 -6.77 1.70
C THR A 6 -3.43 -5.96 0.46
N ILE A 7 -4.46 -5.12 0.54
CA ILE A 7 -4.82 -4.16 -0.49
C ILE A 7 -4.53 -2.76 0.06
N THR A 8 -3.69 -2.01 -0.62
CA THR A 8 -3.25 -0.68 -0.19
C THR A 8 -3.35 0.30 -1.33
N ARG A 9 -3.79 1.53 -1.03
CA ARG A 9 -3.71 2.68 -1.93
C ARG A 9 -2.75 3.68 -1.36
N ALA A 10 -1.83 4.17 -2.18
CA ALA A 10 -0.82 5.13 -1.76
C ALA A 10 -0.53 6.14 -2.87
N LEU A 11 -0.15 7.36 -2.47
CA LEU A 11 0.34 8.39 -3.38
C LEU A 11 1.87 8.40 -3.33
N PHE A 12 2.54 8.00 -4.41
CA PHE A 12 4.00 8.04 -4.53
C PHE A 12 4.44 8.19 -5.99
N ASP A 13 5.68 8.63 -6.19
CA ASP A 13 6.26 8.76 -7.53
C ASP A 13 6.67 7.36 -8.04
N PRO A 14 6.33 6.95 -9.28
CA PRO A 14 6.65 5.60 -9.79
C PRO A 14 8.13 5.23 -9.73
N GLU A 15 9.02 6.24 -9.79
CA GLU A 15 10.46 6.07 -9.65
C GLU A 15 10.88 5.58 -8.25
N ASP A 16 10.07 5.85 -7.22
CA ASP A 16 10.30 5.39 -5.84
C ASP A 16 9.90 3.91 -5.64
N LEU A 17 9.17 3.32 -6.59
CA LEU A 17 8.60 1.97 -6.45
C LEU A 17 9.65 0.90 -6.11
N PRO A 18 10.86 0.86 -6.72
CA PRO A 18 11.88 -0.11 -6.35
C PRO A 18 12.29 0.01 -4.88
N ALA A 19 12.54 1.23 -4.40
CA ALA A 19 12.95 1.48 -3.02
C ALA A 19 11.81 1.18 -2.02
N ILE A 20 10.56 1.50 -2.37
CA ILE A 20 9.38 1.11 -1.59
C ILE A 20 9.28 -0.42 -1.51
N GLY A 21 9.47 -1.11 -2.63
CA GLY A 21 9.44 -2.57 -2.69
C GLY A 21 10.47 -3.21 -1.75
N GLU A 22 11.72 -2.74 -1.78
CA GLU A 22 12.77 -3.21 -0.89
C GLU A 22 12.43 -3.02 0.59
N ARG A 23 11.88 -1.86 0.96
CA ARG A 23 11.48 -1.57 2.34
C ARG A 23 10.32 -2.47 2.79
N ILE A 24 9.29 -2.64 1.97
CA ILE A 24 8.17 -3.54 2.29
C ILE A 24 8.66 -4.98 2.46
N LEU A 25 9.58 -5.44 1.61
CA LEU A 25 10.17 -6.78 1.73
C LEU A 25 10.98 -6.94 3.02
N ALA A 26 11.73 -5.92 3.43
CA ALA A 26 12.46 -5.92 4.69
C ALA A 26 11.52 -5.99 5.91
N GLU A 27 10.45 -5.20 5.90
CA GLU A 27 9.40 -5.24 6.94
C GLU A 27 8.74 -6.63 7.00
N PHE A 28 8.42 -7.23 5.86
CA PHE A 28 7.79 -8.54 5.78
C PHE A 28 8.72 -9.64 6.29
N ALA A 29 10.02 -9.57 5.94
CA ALA A 29 11.01 -10.49 6.45
C ALA A 29 11.11 -10.45 7.99
N SER A 30 10.99 -9.26 8.59
CA SER A 30 10.99 -9.10 10.06
C SER A 30 9.82 -9.81 10.75
N LEU A 31 8.70 -10.00 10.04
CA LEU A 31 7.51 -10.70 10.51
C LEU A 31 7.46 -12.19 10.11
N ASN A 32 8.54 -12.73 9.52
CA ASN A 32 8.58 -14.07 8.94
C ASN A 32 7.51 -14.29 7.86
N LEU A 33 7.19 -13.24 7.08
CA LEU A 33 6.27 -13.33 5.94
C LEU A 33 7.05 -13.64 4.66
N THR A 34 6.46 -14.50 3.82
CA THR A 34 6.96 -14.81 2.48
C THR A 34 5.99 -14.31 1.43
N VAL A 35 6.43 -13.41 0.55
CA VAL A 35 5.57 -12.89 -0.53
C VAL A 35 5.33 -13.98 -1.57
N VAL A 36 4.06 -14.29 -1.80
CA VAL A 36 3.60 -15.27 -2.79
C VAL A 36 3.27 -14.57 -4.11
N LYS A 37 2.69 -13.37 -4.03
CA LYS A 37 2.29 -12.57 -5.18
C LYS A 37 2.30 -11.10 -4.80
N ASN A 38 2.78 -10.25 -5.69
CA ASN A 38 2.55 -8.82 -5.62
C ASN A 38 2.07 -8.30 -6.97
N ARG A 39 1.25 -7.26 -6.94
CA ARG A 39 0.80 -6.53 -8.12
C ARG A 39 0.69 -5.06 -7.76
N VAL A 40 1.14 -4.20 -8.67
CA VAL A 40 0.95 -2.76 -8.60
C VAL A 40 0.08 -2.35 -9.78
N VAL A 41 -0.94 -1.55 -9.52
CA VAL A 41 -1.86 -1.02 -10.54
C VAL A 41 -1.97 0.48 -10.33
N MET A 42 -1.85 1.26 -11.40
CA MET A 42 -2.22 2.67 -11.40
C MET A 42 -3.72 2.75 -11.71
N PRO A 43 -4.54 3.47 -10.93
CA PRO A 43 -5.93 3.63 -11.28
C PRO A 43 -6.06 4.51 -12.53
N LEU A 44 -6.93 4.09 -13.44
CA LEU A 44 -7.65 5.00 -14.32
C LEU A 44 -8.58 5.81 -13.42
N ALA A 45 -8.46 7.13 -13.39
CA ALA A 45 -9.46 7.96 -12.72
C ALA A 45 -10.86 7.67 -13.30
N GLY A 46 -11.86 7.51 -12.42
CA GLY A 46 -13.28 7.55 -12.81
C GLY A 46 -14.05 6.22 -12.91
N GLU A 47 -13.59 5.12 -12.33
CA GLU A 47 -14.33 3.85 -12.39
C GLU A 47 -15.28 3.58 -11.20
N ASP A 48 -15.12 4.25 -10.05
CA ASP A 48 -15.97 4.02 -8.85
C ASP A 48 -15.94 5.21 -7.86
N ALA A 49 -17.11 5.68 -7.41
CA ALA A 49 -17.24 6.80 -6.47
C ALA A 49 -16.57 6.55 -5.10
N ALA A 50 -16.46 5.29 -4.67
CA ALA A 50 -15.73 4.94 -3.45
C ALA A 50 -14.20 5.05 -3.65
N VAL A 51 -13.72 4.89 -4.89
CA VAL A 51 -12.33 5.15 -5.26
C VAL A 51 -12.02 6.62 -5.18
N ASP A 52 -12.92 7.45 -5.71
CA ASP A 52 -12.74 8.90 -5.74
C ASP A 52 -12.69 9.50 -4.32
N ALA A 53 -13.57 9.08 -3.40
CA ALA A 53 -13.55 9.57 -2.02
C ALA A 53 -12.25 9.22 -1.25
N GLN A 54 -11.72 8.01 -1.45
CA GLN A 54 -10.44 7.64 -0.83
C GLN A 54 -9.27 8.36 -1.49
N ALA A 55 -9.30 8.55 -2.80
CA ALA A 55 -8.30 9.31 -3.53
C ALA A 55 -8.27 10.78 -3.07
N GLU A 56 -9.43 11.43 -2.95
CA GLU A 56 -9.57 12.79 -2.43
C GLU A 56 -8.98 12.92 -1.02
N SER A 57 -9.31 12.00 -0.10
CA SER A 57 -8.76 12.02 1.26
C SER A 57 -7.22 11.86 1.27
N LEU A 58 -6.68 11.03 0.39
CA LEU A 58 -5.22 10.90 0.24
C LEU A 58 -4.59 12.15 -0.38
N MET A 59 -5.25 12.78 -1.35
CA MET A 59 -4.80 14.02 -1.98
C MET A 59 -4.75 15.16 -0.97
N ASP A 60 -5.74 15.29 -0.10
CA ASP A 60 -5.74 16.28 0.99
C ASP A 60 -4.56 16.07 1.94
N ARG A 61 -4.28 14.81 2.31
CA ARG A 61 -3.10 14.46 3.13
C ARG A 61 -1.78 14.73 2.40
N TRP A 62 -1.72 14.53 1.09
CA TRP A 62 -0.54 14.88 0.31
C TRP A 62 -0.31 16.38 0.29
N LEU A 63 -1.36 17.16 0.03
CA LEU A 63 -1.31 18.62 -0.03
C LEU A 63 -0.94 19.26 1.31
N SER A 64 -1.22 18.59 2.44
CA SER A 64 -0.75 19.05 3.75
C SER A 64 0.75 18.87 3.95
N MET A 65 1.36 17.88 3.28
CA MET A 65 2.80 17.59 3.35
C MET A 65 3.60 18.22 2.21
N ARG A 66 2.98 18.48 1.06
CA ARG A 66 3.61 19.02 -0.14
C ARG A 66 2.79 20.17 -0.71
N SER A 67 3.46 21.20 -1.22
CA SER A 67 2.82 22.40 -1.78
C SER A 67 2.19 22.22 -3.16
N GLN A 68 2.40 21.06 -3.81
CA GLN A 68 1.90 20.79 -5.16
C GLN A 68 0.90 19.64 -5.14
N PRO A 69 -0.23 19.76 -5.86
CA PRO A 69 -1.21 18.69 -5.98
C PRO A 69 -0.59 17.48 -6.68
N PRO A 70 -0.83 16.25 -6.19
CA PRO A 70 -0.37 15.04 -6.86
C PRO A 70 -1.15 14.86 -8.17
N THR A 71 -0.50 14.33 -9.20
CA THR A 71 -1.20 13.92 -10.43
C THR A 71 -1.89 12.57 -10.21
N VAL A 72 -2.94 12.28 -10.98
CA VAL A 72 -3.64 10.97 -10.94
C VAL A 72 -2.65 9.81 -11.12
N GLU A 73 -1.60 10.02 -11.91
CA GLU A 73 -0.51 9.06 -12.16
C GLU A 73 0.30 8.70 -10.90
N LYS A 74 0.17 9.44 -9.80
CA LYS A 74 0.86 9.14 -8.54
C LYS A 74 0.03 8.26 -7.61
N LEU A 75 -1.27 8.09 -7.86
CA LEU A 75 -2.09 7.17 -7.09
C LEU A 75 -1.78 5.75 -7.54
N HIS A 76 -1.48 4.87 -6.60
CA HIS A 76 -1.15 3.48 -6.89
C HIS A 76 -1.93 2.57 -5.95
N ALA A 77 -2.50 1.52 -6.52
CA ALA A 77 -3.06 0.38 -5.81
C ALA A 77 -2.03 -0.74 -5.76
N LEU A 78 -1.62 -1.11 -4.55
CA LEU A 78 -0.74 -2.21 -4.23
C LEU A 78 -1.59 -3.38 -3.75
N HIS A 79 -1.35 -4.55 -4.32
CA HIS A 79 -1.95 -5.79 -3.88
C HIS A 79 -0.84 -6.79 -3.60
N ILE A 80 -0.69 -7.17 -2.33
CA ILE A 80 0.35 -8.08 -1.87
C ILE A 80 -0.30 -9.28 -1.21
N VAL A 81 0.11 -10.47 -1.60
CA VAL A 81 -0.27 -11.73 -0.97
C VAL A 81 0.97 -12.35 -0.37
N ALA A 82 0.91 -12.66 0.92
CA ALA A 82 2.03 -13.23 1.67
C ALA A 82 1.56 -14.36 2.59
N ASP A 83 2.43 -15.33 2.82
CA ASP A 83 2.20 -16.42 3.75
C ASP A 83 3.05 -16.20 5.02
N GLY A 84 2.48 -16.45 6.21
CA GLY A 84 3.19 -16.24 7.47
C GLY A 84 2.56 -16.87 8.72
N PRO A 85 3.00 -16.43 9.92
CA PRO A 85 2.37 -16.77 11.21
C PRO A 85 0.90 -16.36 11.25
N ALA A 86 0.08 -17.00 12.10
CA ALA A 86 -1.32 -16.62 12.27
C ALA A 86 -1.50 -15.41 13.21
N ALA A 87 -2.65 -14.73 13.11
CA ALA A 87 -3.07 -13.65 14.02
C ALA A 87 -2.13 -12.43 14.03
N ILE A 88 -1.65 -12.01 12.86
CA ILE A 88 -0.78 -10.84 12.67
C ILE A 88 -1.30 -9.87 11.59
N GLU A 89 -2.61 -9.86 11.33
CA GLU A 89 -3.25 -9.10 10.24
C GLU A 89 -2.96 -7.59 10.34
N SER A 90 -3.03 -7.05 11.57
CA SER A 90 -2.77 -5.64 11.85
C SER A 90 -1.31 -5.31 11.60
N GLU A 91 -0.41 -6.17 12.07
CA GLU A 91 1.04 -6.04 11.93
C GLU A 91 1.48 -6.10 10.46
N VAL A 92 0.83 -6.94 9.64
CA VAL A 92 1.06 -6.99 8.19
C VAL A 92 0.64 -5.66 7.54
N THR A 93 -0.52 -5.11 7.92
CA THR A 93 -1.00 -3.82 7.41
C THR A 93 -0.04 -2.69 7.78
N GLU A 94 0.39 -2.65 9.03
CA GLU A 94 1.36 -1.66 9.52
C GLU A 94 2.73 -1.79 8.85
N ALA A 95 3.19 -3.03 8.59
CA ALA A 95 4.44 -3.29 7.88
C ALA A 95 4.42 -2.72 6.46
N VAL A 96 3.31 -2.84 5.72
CA VAL A 96 3.16 -2.17 4.42
C VAL A 96 3.22 -0.66 4.58
N GLY A 97 2.53 -0.12 5.59
CA GLY A 97 2.57 1.30 5.91
C GLY A 97 3.96 1.85 6.20
N ARG A 98 4.75 1.14 7.01
CA ARG A 98 6.15 1.48 7.30
C ARG A 98 7.03 1.40 6.05
N GLY A 99 6.82 0.38 5.22
CA GLY A 99 7.55 0.23 3.96
C GLY A 99 7.30 1.35 2.95
N LEU A 100 6.07 1.88 2.92
CA LEU A 100 5.72 3.07 2.13
C LEU A 100 6.45 4.33 2.60
N GLY A 101 6.76 4.41 3.90
CA GLY A 101 7.45 5.53 4.53
C GLY A 101 6.49 6.60 5.07
N GLU A 102 6.92 7.33 6.10
CA GLU A 102 6.09 8.28 6.86
C GLU A 102 5.53 9.44 6.02
N SER A 103 6.24 9.84 4.95
CA SER A 103 5.84 10.94 4.06
C SER A 103 4.87 10.52 2.96
N THR A 104 4.54 9.23 2.88
CA THR A 104 3.69 8.68 1.82
C THR A 104 2.26 8.57 2.36
N PRO A 105 1.28 9.34 1.87
CA PRO A 105 -0.11 9.14 2.24
C PRO A 105 -0.60 7.79 1.72
N TRP A 106 -1.23 7.01 2.60
CA TRP A 106 -1.80 5.72 2.23
C TRP A 106 -3.03 5.34 3.06
N VAL A 107 -3.79 4.38 2.55
CA VAL A 107 -4.85 3.65 3.23
C VAL A 107 -4.81 2.20 2.76
N GLY A 108 -5.03 1.25 3.66
CA GLY A 108 -5.02 -0.15 3.28
C GLY A 108 -5.54 -1.05 4.40
N GLU A 109 -5.81 -2.30 4.01
CA GLU A 109 -6.31 -3.33 4.89
C GLU A 109 -5.70 -4.68 4.51
N THR A 110 -5.45 -5.51 5.52
CA THR A 110 -5.06 -6.91 5.35
C THR A 110 -6.18 -7.83 5.80
N THR A 111 -6.51 -8.82 4.99
CA THR A 111 -7.46 -9.89 5.30
C THR A 111 -6.79 -11.25 5.24
N VAL A 112 -7.33 -12.22 5.99
CA VAL A 112 -6.93 -13.63 5.88
C VAL A 112 -7.69 -14.26 4.73
N ILE A 113 -6.99 -15.05 3.91
CA ILE A 113 -7.59 -15.82 2.82
C ILE A 113 -7.20 -17.30 2.94
N GLU A 114 -8.08 -18.19 2.47
CA GLU A 114 -7.91 -19.64 2.49
C GLU A 114 -7.04 -20.15 1.32
#